data_AF-A0A7K0QPG5-F1
#
_entry.id   AF-A0A7K0QPG5-F1
#
_cell.length_a   1.000
_cell.length_b   1.000
_cell.length_c   1.000
_cell.angle_alpha   90.00
_cell.angle_beta   90.00
_cell.angle_gamma   90.00
#
_symmetry.space_group_name_H-M   'P 1'
#
loop_
_entity.id
_entity.type
_entity.pdbx_description
1 polymer ?
#
loop_
_entity_poly.entity_id
_entity_poly.type
_entity_poly.pdbx_seq_one_letter_code
_entity_poly.pdbx_strand_id
1 'polypeptide(L)'
;MAGICASIAAAFDGRDVVTLHPLLDRGVLAALARAGGRRGLGDRAAIMGLLAGDDLDPQVVTRSSKAHFLSAYLRERSREFARQWDGTSFHPELVDPEVLRAAWLARIPRGSAALALQAAWLACDGSAELEQTPGHRG
;
A
#
# COMPACT_ATOMS: atom_id res chain seq x y z
N MET A 1 -7.13 12.90 6.57
CA MET A 1 -5.75 13.40 6.75
C MET A 1 -5.10 12.85 8.02
N ALA A 2 -5.78 12.81 9.17
CA ALA A 2 -5.24 12.28 10.43
C ALA A 2 -4.70 10.83 10.33
N GLY A 3 -5.33 9.96 9.53
CA GLY A 3 -4.92 8.56 9.38
C GLY A 3 -3.55 8.35 8.73
N ILE A 4 -3.12 9.22 7.80
CA ILE A 4 -1.80 9.09 7.14
C ILE A 4 -0.68 9.47 8.12
N CYS A 5 -0.85 10.56 8.86
CA CYS A 5 0.15 10.99 9.85
C CYS A 5 0.28 9.96 10.97
N ALA A 6 -0.84 9.42 11.46
CA ALA A 6 -0.84 8.40 12.50
C ALA A 6 -0.14 7.10 12.05
N SER A 7 -0.37 6.66 10.81
CA SER A 7 0.26 5.45 10.28
C SER A 7 1.78 5.59 10.12
N ILE A 8 2.27 6.76 9.70
CA ILE A 8 3.72 6.99 9.58
C ILE A 8 4.36 7.10 10.98
N ALA A 9 3.73 7.83 11.90
CA ALA A 9 4.22 7.93 13.28
C ALA A 9 4.30 6.55 13.96
N ALA A 10 3.27 5.71 13.80
CA ALA A 10 3.26 4.34 14.32
C ALA A 10 4.38 3.47 13.71
N ALA A 11 4.74 3.67 12.43
CA ALA A 11 5.81 2.92 11.79
C ALA A 11 7.21 3.20 12.38
N PHE A 12 7.37 4.30 13.10
CA PHE A 12 8.63 4.73 13.71
C PHE A 12 8.57 4.75 15.25
N ASP A 13 7.53 4.16 15.85
CA ASP A 13 7.41 4.08 17.30
C ASP A 13 8.61 3.36 17.94
N GLY A 14 9.08 3.86 19.09
CA GLY A 14 10.27 3.37 19.79
C GLY A 14 11.61 3.69 19.11
N ARG A 15 11.64 4.56 18.09
CA ARG A 15 12.88 5.05 17.45
C ARG A 15 13.10 6.52 17.80
N ASP A 16 14.37 6.92 17.93
CA ASP A 16 14.73 8.33 18.13
C ASP A 16 14.68 9.09 16.79
N VAL A 17 13.47 9.29 16.27
CA VAL A 17 13.22 10.01 15.02
C VAL A 17 12.00 10.92 15.16
N VAL A 18 12.10 12.10 14.55
CA VAL A 18 10.99 13.06 14.49
C VAL A 18 10.35 12.96 13.11
N THR A 19 9.06 12.62 13.07
CA THR A 19 8.29 12.58 11.81
C THR A 19 7.70 13.97 11.56
N LEU A 20 8.05 14.57 10.42
CA LEU A 20 7.47 15.83 9.95
C LEU A 20 6.71 15.60 8.65
N HIS A 21 5.64 16.38 8.45
CA HIS A 21 4.84 16.36 7.23
C HIS A 21 4.76 17.78 6.63
N PRO A 22 5.83 18.30 6.00
CA PRO A 22 5.88 19.69 5.55
C PRO A 22 4.74 20.08 4.61
N LEU A 23 4.34 19.18 3.70
CA LEU A 23 3.22 19.43 2.77
C LEU A 23 1.83 19.40 3.44
N LEU A 24 1.76 18.94 4.69
CA LEU A 24 0.54 18.96 5.51
C LEU A 24 0.57 20.07 6.57
N ASP A 25 1.62 20.89 6.60
CA ASP A 25 1.65 22.07 7.44
C ASP A 25 0.52 23.03 7.07
N ARG A 26 -0.10 23.66 8.09
CA ARG A 26 -1.25 24.54 7.88
C ARG A 26 -0.90 25.76 7.04
N GLY A 27 0.30 26.31 7.20
CA GLY A 27 0.79 27.44 6.42
C GLY A 27 0.95 27.07 4.94
N VAL A 28 1.56 25.91 4.67
CA VAL A 28 1.72 25.38 3.31
C VAL A 28 0.36 25.12 2.65
N LEU A 29 -0.57 24.47 3.36
CA LEU A 29 -1.92 24.21 2.85
C LEU A 29 -2.70 25.51 2.59
N ALA A 30 -2.58 26.50 3.48
CA ALA A 30 -3.22 27.80 3.30
C ALA A 30 -2.63 28.58 2.10
N ALA A 31 -1.31 28.52 1.90
CA ALA A 31 -0.64 29.12 0.75
C ALA A 31 -1.07 28.46 -0.57
N LEU A 32 -1.11 27.13 -0.62
CA LEU A 32 -1.60 26.36 -1.78
C LEU A 32 -3.07 26.67 -2.10
N ALA A 33 -3.93 26.72 -1.08
CA ALA A 33 -5.34 27.05 -1.26
C ALA A 33 -5.53 28.48 -1.80
N ARG A 34 -4.73 29.44 -1.31
CA ARG A 34 -4.75 30.82 -1.80
C ARG A 34 -4.27 30.93 -3.25
N ALA A 35 -3.20 30.21 -3.60
CA ALA A 35 -2.64 30.19 -4.95
C ALA A 35 -3.61 29.56 -5.97
N GLY A 36 -4.31 28.48 -5.60
CA GLY A 36 -5.28 27.81 -6.48
C GLY A 36 -6.65 28.48 -6.55
N GLY A 37 -7.02 29.28 -5.54
CA GLY A 37 -8.34 29.89 -5.43
C GLY A 37 -9.47 28.85 -5.56
N ARG A 38 -10.62 29.26 -6.10
CA ARG A 38 -11.80 28.37 -6.26
C ARG A 38 -11.64 27.31 -7.36
N ARG A 39 -10.71 27.50 -8.29
CA ARG A 39 -10.53 26.63 -9.47
C ARG A 39 -9.42 25.58 -9.29
N GLY A 40 -8.62 25.71 -8.22
CA GLY A 40 -7.46 24.85 -7.98
C GLY A 40 -6.28 25.21 -8.88
N LEU A 41 -5.18 24.44 -8.73
CA LEU A 41 -3.89 24.69 -9.37
C LEU A 41 -3.70 23.91 -10.69
N GLY A 42 -4.78 23.41 -11.28
CA GLY A 42 -4.71 22.59 -12.49
C GLY A 42 -4.36 21.13 -12.20
N ASP A 43 -3.55 20.53 -13.08
CA ASP A 43 -3.18 19.12 -12.99
C ASP A 43 -1.96 18.88 -12.09
N ARG A 44 -1.57 17.60 -11.97
CA ARG A 44 -0.42 17.20 -11.15
C ARG A 44 0.88 17.87 -11.61
N ALA A 45 1.09 18.04 -12.91
CA ALA A 45 2.33 18.59 -13.45
C ALA A 45 2.44 20.08 -13.10
N ALA A 46 1.33 20.82 -13.20
CA ALA A 46 1.26 22.22 -12.80
C ALA A 46 1.60 22.43 -11.31
N ILE A 47 1.07 21.57 -10.43
CA ILE A 47 1.37 21.63 -8.98
C ILE A 47 2.85 21.29 -8.70
N MET A 48 3.42 20.28 -9.38
CA MET A 48 4.83 19.93 -9.20
C MET A 48 5.77 21.01 -9.73
N GLY A 49 5.43 21.65 -10.85
CA GLY A 49 6.19 22.79 -11.36
C GLY A 49 6.18 23.97 -10.39
N LEU A 50 5.04 24.24 -9.74
CA LEU A 50 4.96 25.27 -8.70
C LEU A 50 5.82 24.94 -7.47
N LEU A 51 5.85 23.66 -7.05
CA LEU A 51 6.53 23.24 -5.82
C LEU A 51 8.04 23.03 -5.99
N ALA A 52 8.50 22.73 -7.21
CA ALA A 52 9.84 22.18 -7.41
C ALA A 52 10.45 22.47 -8.81
N GLY A 53 9.87 23.40 -9.57
CA GLY A 53 10.11 23.57 -11.00
C GLY A 53 11.58 23.76 -11.41
N ASP A 54 12.36 24.49 -10.62
CA ASP A 54 13.77 24.76 -10.93
C ASP A 54 14.75 23.93 -10.09
N ASP A 55 14.26 23.25 -9.06
CA ASP A 55 15.09 22.50 -8.11
C ASP A 55 15.19 21.00 -8.44
N LEU A 56 14.29 20.49 -9.28
CA LEU A 56 14.23 19.07 -9.66
C LEU A 56 14.40 18.88 -11.16
N ASP A 57 15.02 17.76 -11.54
CA ASP A 57 15.15 17.34 -12.93
C ASP A 57 13.75 17.29 -13.60
N PRO A 58 13.58 17.86 -14.81
CA PRO A 58 12.32 17.82 -15.54
C PRO A 58 11.71 16.42 -15.70
N GLN A 59 12.54 15.37 -15.75
CA GLN A 59 12.09 13.98 -15.77
C GLN A 59 11.39 13.53 -14.48
N VAL A 60 11.75 14.13 -13.33
CA VAL A 60 11.10 13.89 -12.03
C VAL A 60 9.76 14.62 -11.96
N VAL A 61 9.72 15.87 -12.44
CA VAL A 61 8.51 16.72 -12.43
C VAL A 61 7.43 16.17 -13.35
N THR A 62 7.83 15.72 -14.55
CA THR A 62 6.91 15.23 -15.59
C THR A 62 6.57 13.74 -15.47
N ARG A 63 7.11 13.05 -14.46
CA ARG A 63 6.86 11.61 -14.27
C ARG A 63 5.37 11.32 -14.05
N SER A 64 4.77 10.60 -15.01
CA SER A 64 3.36 10.20 -14.98
C SER A 64 3.10 8.93 -14.17
N SER A 65 4.13 8.10 -13.93
CA SER A 65 4.02 6.89 -13.14
C SER A 65 4.00 7.19 -11.64
N LYS A 66 3.12 6.54 -10.87
CA LYS A 66 3.10 6.65 -9.40
C LYS A 66 4.13 5.73 -8.76
N ALA A 67 4.55 6.03 -7.53
CA ALA A 67 5.41 5.12 -6.78
C ALA A 67 4.66 3.81 -6.52
N HIS A 68 5.28 2.69 -6.89
CA HIS A 68 4.73 1.36 -6.64
C HIS A 68 5.37 0.81 -5.36
N PHE A 69 4.70 0.97 -4.23
CA PHE A 69 5.17 0.43 -2.95
C PHE A 69 4.88 -1.06 -2.79
N LEU A 70 4.04 -1.63 -3.65
CA LEU A 70 3.57 -3.00 -3.54
C LEU A 70 4.67 -4.04 -3.69
N SER A 71 5.73 -3.76 -4.44
CA SER A 71 6.91 -4.63 -4.48
C SER A 71 7.66 -4.69 -3.14
N ALA A 72 7.58 -3.63 -2.32
CA ALA A 72 8.16 -3.62 -0.99
C ALA A 72 7.31 -4.41 0.03
N TYR A 73 6.01 -4.55 -0.21
CA TYR A 73 5.08 -5.33 0.63
C TYR A 73 5.02 -6.81 0.22
N LEU A 74 4.96 -7.09 -1.08
CA LEU A 74 4.94 -8.45 -1.65
C LEU A 74 6.36 -8.90 -1.99
N ARG A 75 7.12 -9.19 -0.92
CA ARG A 75 8.51 -9.64 -0.97
C ARG A 75 8.62 -11.12 -1.33
N GLU A 76 9.84 -11.65 -1.33
CA GLU A 76 10.11 -13.02 -1.79
C GLU A 76 9.26 -14.08 -1.07
N ARG A 77 9.08 -13.99 0.25
CA ARG A 77 8.24 -14.94 0.99
C ARG A 77 6.78 -14.95 0.53
N SER A 78 6.22 -13.79 0.20
CA SER A 78 4.86 -13.70 -0.37
C SER A 78 4.80 -14.31 -1.77
N ARG A 79 5.89 -14.18 -2.55
CA ARG A 79 5.99 -14.76 -3.89
C ARG A 79 6.18 -16.27 -3.83
N GLU A 80 6.97 -16.78 -2.91
CA GLU A 80 7.12 -18.21 -2.64
C GLU A 80 5.78 -18.84 -2.27
N PHE A 81 5.04 -18.23 -1.34
CA PHE A 81 3.68 -18.63 -1.03
C PHE A 81 2.79 -18.63 -2.27
N ALA A 82 2.76 -17.54 -3.04
CA ALA A 82 1.95 -17.46 -4.26
C ALA A 82 2.31 -18.55 -5.29
N ARG A 83 3.58 -18.94 -5.43
CA ARG A 83 4.02 -20.02 -6.32
C ARG A 83 3.56 -21.40 -5.85
N GLN A 84 3.48 -21.61 -4.53
CA GLN A 84 3.13 -22.89 -3.91
C GLN A 84 1.65 -23.03 -3.60
N TRP A 85 0.91 -21.91 -3.58
CA TRP A 85 -0.51 -21.89 -3.29
C TRP A 85 -1.27 -22.72 -4.33
N ASP A 86 -2.03 -23.69 -3.84
CA ASP A 86 -2.75 -24.69 -4.63
C ASP A 86 -4.08 -24.17 -5.22
N GLY A 87 -4.44 -22.92 -4.93
CA GLY A 87 -5.69 -22.31 -5.37
C GLY A 87 -6.87 -22.55 -4.42
N THR A 88 -6.66 -23.29 -3.34
CA THR A 88 -7.68 -23.53 -2.30
C THR A 88 -7.64 -22.37 -1.31
N SER A 89 -8.76 -21.67 -1.12
CA SER A 89 -9.01 -20.61 -0.13
C SER A 89 -10.26 -19.80 -0.47
N PHE A 90 -10.64 -19.78 -1.75
CA PHE A 90 -11.72 -18.94 -2.26
C PHE A 90 -12.76 -19.75 -3.03
N HIS A 91 -13.98 -19.24 -3.06
CA HIS A 91 -15.05 -19.84 -3.85
C HIS A 91 -14.73 -19.71 -5.36
N PRO A 92 -14.75 -20.81 -6.14
CA PRO A 92 -14.28 -20.81 -7.53
C PRO A 92 -15.15 -19.96 -8.47
N GLU A 93 -16.41 -19.69 -8.11
CA GLU A 93 -17.28 -18.81 -8.90
C GLU A 93 -16.98 -17.31 -8.69
N LEU A 94 -16.25 -16.95 -7.62
CA LEU A 94 -15.93 -15.57 -7.29
C LEU A 94 -14.47 -15.22 -7.60
N VAL A 95 -13.59 -16.22 -7.57
CA VAL A 95 -12.15 -16.04 -7.72
C VAL A 95 -11.61 -17.11 -8.64
N ASP A 96 -10.98 -16.67 -9.73
CA ASP A 96 -10.12 -17.51 -10.56
C ASP A 96 -8.72 -17.60 -9.89
N PRO A 97 -8.31 -18.79 -9.41
CA PRO A 97 -7.03 -18.95 -8.71
C PRO A 97 -5.82 -18.64 -9.59
N GLU A 98 -5.87 -18.94 -10.88
CA GLU A 98 -4.75 -18.72 -11.80
C GLU A 98 -4.56 -17.23 -12.08
N VAL A 99 -5.66 -16.51 -12.30
CA VAL A 99 -5.63 -15.05 -12.49
C VAL A 99 -5.14 -14.35 -11.22
N LEU A 100 -5.58 -14.80 -10.05
CA LEU A 100 -5.16 -14.24 -8.77
C LEU A 100 -3.67 -14.49 -8.51
N ARG A 101 -3.20 -15.72 -8.75
CA ARG A 101 -1.78 -16.09 -8.66
C ARG A 101 -0.92 -15.24 -9.60
N ALA A 102 -1.35 -15.07 -10.85
CA ALA A 102 -0.66 -14.22 -11.82
C ALA A 102 -0.58 -12.75 -11.36
N ALA A 103 -1.65 -12.25 -10.73
CA ALA A 103 -1.70 -10.89 -10.20
C ALA A 103 -0.71 -10.65 -9.04
N TRP A 104 -0.45 -11.67 -8.22
CA TRP A 104 0.56 -11.64 -7.15
C TRP A 104 1.99 -11.75 -7.68
N LEU A 105 2.20 -12.60 -8.70
CA LEU A 105 3.54 -12.86 -9.26
C LEU A 105 4.00 -11.82 -10.27
N ALA A 106 3.13 -10.94 -10.74
CA ALA A 106 3.47 -9.85 -11.65
C ALA A 106 4.67 -9.02 -11.14
N ARG A 107 5.48 -8.50 -12.08
CA ARG A 107 6.64 -7.64 -11.78
C ARG A 107 6.24 -6.44 -10.91
N ILE A 108 5.06 -5.88 -11.17
CA ILE A 108 4.39 -4.91 -10.31
C ILE A 108 3.10 -5.58 -9.84
N PRO A 109 3.05 -6.10 -8.60
CA PRO A 109 1.87 -6.79 -8.11
C PRO A 109 0.64 -5.90 -8.07
N ARG A 110 -0.54 -6.49 -8.23
CA ARG A 110 -1.81 -5.76 -8.10
C ARG A 110 -2.14 -5.55 -6.63
N GLY A 111 -2.18 -4.30 -6.19
CA GLY A 111 -2.41 -3.97 -4.78
C GLY A 111 -3.80 -4.33 -4.28
N SER A 112 -4.80 -4.30 -5.17
CA SER A 112 -6.14 -4.78 -4.87
C SER A 112 -6.19 -6.26 -4.50
N ALA A 113 -5.19 -7.04 -4.91
CA ALA A 113 -5.10 -8.48 -4.60
C ALA A 113 -4.28 -8.76 -3.33
N ALA A 114 -3.70 -7.76 -2.66
CA ALA A 114 -2.82 -7.97 -1.52
C ALA A 114 -3.56 -8.57 -0.30
N LEU A 115 -4.80 -8.15 -0.05
CA LEU A 115 -5.62 -8.70 1.03
C LEU A 115 -5.96 -10.17 0.80
N ALA A 116 -6.26 -10.56 -0.44
CA ALA A 116 -6.53 -11.94 -0.80
C ALA A 116 -5.32 -12.84 -0.53
N LEU A 117 -4.09 -12.36 -0.75
CA LEU A 117 -2.89 -13.14 -0.41
C LEU A 117 -2.79 -13.41 1.09
N GLN A 118 -3.07 -12.40 1.92
CA GLN A 118 -3.06 -12.54 3.38
C GLN A 118 -4.16 -13.52 3.84
N ALA A 119 -5.36 -13.40 3.28
CA ALA A 119 -6.47 -14.30 3.59
C ALA A 119 -6.15 -15.76 3.21
N ALA A 120 -5.55 -15.98 2.03
CA ALA A 120 -5.16 -17.31 1.59
C ALA A 120 -4.06 -17.92 2.48
N TRP A 121 -3.06 -17.11 2.86
CA TRP A 121 -2.00 -17.55 3.77
C TRP A 121 -2.57 -17.97 5.14
N LEU A 122 -3.47 -17.16 5.71
CA LEU A 122 -4.14 -17.49 6.97
C LEU A 122 -5.03 -18.73 6.87
N ALA A 123 -5.67 -18.99 5.73
CA ALA A 123 -6.47 -20.20 5.54
C ALA A 123 -5.60 -21.46 5.45
N CYS A 124 -4.46 -21.37 4.77
CA CYS A 124 -3.50 -22.48 4.68
C CYS A 124 -2.81 -22.78 6.03
N ASP A 125 -2.37 -21.74 6.77
CA ASP A 125 -1.67 -21.91 8.05
C ASP A 125 -2.64 -22.09 9.24
N GLY A 126 -3.82 -21.47 9.19
CA GLY A 126 -4.83 -21.46 10.27
C GLY A 126 -5.64 -22.74 10.42
N SER A 127 -5.40 -23.74 9.56
CA SER A 127 -5.97 -25.08 9.69
C SER A 127 -5.29 -25.90 10.81
N ALA A 128 -4.16 -25.44 11.38
CA ALA A 128 -3.40 -26.17 12.40
C ALA A 128 -3.71 -25.77 13.86
N GLU A 129 -4.30 -24.58 14.12
CA GLU A 129 -4.30 -24.01 15.48
C GLU A 129 -5.69 -23.76 16.09
N LEU A 130 -6.78 -23.77 15.29
CA LEU A 130 -8.12 -23.46 15.80
C LEU A 130 -8.95 -24.68 16.24
N GLU A 131 -8.43 -25.91 16.08
CA GLU A 131 -9.14 -27.16 16.43
C GLU A 131 -8.55 -27.87 17.67
N GLN A 132 -8.03 -27.11 18.65
CA GLN A 132 -7.76 -27.62 19.99
C GLN A 132 -8.61 -26.88 21.02
N THR A 133 -9.89 -27.26 21.09
CA THR A 133 -10.66 -27.08 22.33
C THR A 133 -10.33 -28.27 23.23
N PRO A 134 -9.60 -28.11 24.35
CA PRO A 134 -9.40 -29.22 25.27
C PRO A 134 -10.75 -29.53 25.90
N GLY A 135 -11.26 -30.73 25.61
CA GLY A 135 -12.43 -31.28 26.28
C GLY A 135 -12.20 -31.29 27.79
N HIS A 136 -13.07 -30.58 28.51
CA HIS A 136 -13.17 -30.70 29.95
C HIS A 136 -13.73 -32.09 30.28
N ARG A 137 -12.84 -33.02 30.65
CA ARG A 137 -13.18 -34.23 31.41
C ARG A 137 -12.74 -34.01 32.86
N GLY A 138 -13.67 -34.23 33.79
CA GLY A 138 -13.41 -34.28 35.23
C GLY A 138 -14.45 -33.51 36.02
#